data_AF-A0A7K2M0X8-F1
#
_entry.id   AF-A0A7K2M0X8-F1
#
_cell.length_a   1.000
_cell.length_b   1.000
_cell.length_c   1.000
_cell.angle_alpha   90.00
_cell.angle_beta   90.00
_cell.angle_gamma   90.00
#
_symmetry.space_group_name_H-M   'P 1'
#
loop_
_entity.id
_entity.type
_entity.pdbx_description
1 polymer ?
#
loop_
_entity_poly.entity_id
_entity_poly.type
_entity_poly.pdbx_seq_one_letter_code
_entity_poly.pdbx_strand_id
1 'polypeptide(L)'
;VTGSGTAPAVTVHRVPAAVAAYAGPRPDSAAHHTHLACADDERDHRLTESASVLVRRDPAPTAVGALRWIEDTLARWPGSLLAASAVHGGGFLVGLRDGRVVEAAVTGPALDPGLPAAVVYACLSEGIGPDSAQVTLRIGELRDEDAVLRLRPLPRTA
;
A
#
# COMPACT_ATOMS: atom_id res chain seq x y z
N VAL A 1 -17.72 21.51 -14.03
CA VAL A 1 -16.72 22.21 -13.20
C VAL A 1 -15.45 21.38 -13.22
N THR A 2 -14.50 21.70 -14.08
CA THR A 2 -13.18 21.05 -14.13
C THR A 2 -12.31 21.73 -13.07
N GLY A 3 -12.24 21.13 -11.88
CA GLY A 3 -11.32 21.57 -10.84
C GLY A 3 -9.89 21.39 -11.34
N SER A 4 -9.23 22.50 -11.67
CA SER A 4 -7.78 22.58 -11.85
C SER A 4 -7.12 22.46 -10.48
N GLY A 5 -7.23 21.28 -9.87
CA GLY A 5 -6.38 20.87 -8.76
C GLY A 5 -5.23 20.06 -9.35
N THR A 6 -3.99 20.42 -9.02
CA THR A 6 -2.85 19.53 -9.26
C THR A 6 -3.20 18.16 -8.70
N ALA A 7 -3.04 17.09 -9.49
CA ALA A 7 -3.26 15.73 -9.00
C ALA A 7 -2.41 15.53 -7.72
N PRO A 8 -2.94 14.88 -6.68
CA PRO A 8 -2.19 14.62 -5.46
C PRO A 8 -0.89 13.89 -5.80
N ALA A 9 0.20 14.25 -5.13
CA ALA A 9 1.51 13.64 -5.33
C ALA A 9 2.01 13.02 -4.03
N VAL A 10 2.50 11.78 -4.09
CA VAL A 10 3.08 11.06 -2.96
C VAL A 10 4.52 10.75 -3.29
N THR A 11 5.44 11.19 -2.42
CA THR A 11 6.86 10.86 -2.53
C THR A 11 7.19 9.73 -1.56
N VAL A 12 7.70 8.62 -2.09
CA VAL A 12 8.02 7.42 -1.31
C VAL A 12 9.52 7.26 -1.22
N HIS A 13 10.02 7.20 0.02
CA HIS A 13 11.39 6.82 0.34
C HIS A 13 11.36 5.51 1.14
N ARG A 14 12.13 4.51 0.70
CA ARG A 14 12.31 3.27 1.45
C ARG A 14 13.62 3.33 2.22
N VAL A 15 13.55 3.04 3.51
CA VAL A 15 14.72 2.91 4.39
C VAL A 15 14.64 1.53 5.05
N PRO A 16 15.71 0.72 5.03
CA PRO A 16 15.71 -0.55 5.74
C PRO A 16 15.41 -0.35 7.23
N ALA A 17 14.58 -1.21 7.82
CA ALA A 17 14.18 -1.09 9.24
C ALA A 17 15.39 -1.06 10.18
N ALA A 18 16.41 -1.87 9.89
CA ALA A 18 17.66 -1.88 10.65
C ALA A 18 18.38 -0.52 10.63
N VAL A 19 18.29 0.25 9.54
CA VAL A 19 18.89 1.59 9.45
C VAL A 19 18.01 2.62 10.16
N ALA A 20 16.69 2.54 9.98
CA ALA A 20 15.74 3.44 10.62
C ALA A 20 15.82 3.38 12.17
N ALA A 21 16.09 2.19 12.73
CA ALA A 21 16.26 1.99 14.17
C ALA A 21 17.40 2.84 14.78
N TYR A 22 18.44 3.16 14.01
CA TYR A 22 19.57 3.99 14.47
C TYR A 22 19.39 5.48 14.20
N ALA A 23 18.48 5.87 13.29
CA ALA A 23 18.28 7.26 12.92
C ALA A 23 17.42 8.06 13.94
N GLY A 24 16.86 7.37 14.94
CA GLY A 24 15.89 7.94 15.87
C GLY A 24 14.49 8.11 15.22
N PRO A 25 13.44 8.34 16.03
CA PRO A 25 12.09 8.53 15.51
C PRO A 25 12.04 9.78 14.65
N ARG A 26 11.71 9.62 13.36
CA ARG A 26 11.36 10.75 12.50
C ARG A 26 9.93 11.16 12.89
N PRO A 27 9.70 12.40 13.35
CA PRO A 27 8.36 12.81 13.71
C PRO A 27 7.49 12.79 12.46
N ASP A 28 6.38 12.06 12.53
CA ASP A 28 5.31 12.22 11.55
C ASP A 28 4.85 13.68 11.61
N SER A 29 4.61 14.25 10.44
CA SER A 29 4.05 15.59 10.29
C SER A 29 2.84 15.51 9.38
N ALA A 30 2.05 16.58 9.32
CA ALA A 30 0.90 16.67 8.42
C ALA A 30 1.24 16.55 6.92
N ALA A 31 2.51 16.38 6.55
CA ALA A 31 2.93 16.12 5.17
C ALA A 31 3.88 14.90 5.04
N HIS A 32 4.22 14.24 6.15
CA HIS A 32 5.16 13.12 6.17
C HIS A 32 4.64 12.04 7.10
N HIS A 33 4.36 10.89 6.51
CA HIS A 33 3.87 9.72 7.23
C HIS A 33 4.86 8.57 7.10
N THR A 34 5.19 7.96 8.23
CA THR A 34 6.06 6.78 8.29
C THR A 34 5.21 5.54 8.52
N HIS A 35 5.53 4.45 7.83
CA HIS A 35 4.97 3.14 8.13
C HIS A 35 6.03 2.06 8.02
N LEU A 36 5.89 1.02 8.83
CA LEU A 36 6.66 -0.21 8.68
C LEU A 36 5.94 -1.13 7.69
N ALA A 37 6.64 -1.52 6.63
CA ALA A 37 6.19 -2.52 5.67
C ALA A 37 7.05 -3.78 5.76
N CYS A 38 6.41 -4.94 5.89
CA CYS A 38 7.08 -6.24 5.93
C CYS A 38 6.53 -7.18 4.87
N ALA A 39 7.43 -7.96 4.26
CA ALA A 39 7.04 -9.03 3.37
C ALA A 39 6.56 -10.26 4.17
N ASP A 40 5.74 -11.11 3.56
CA ASP A 40 5.22 -12.33 4.17
C ASP A 40 6.24 -13.47 4.33
N ASP A 41 7.43 -13.29 3.77
CA ASP A 41 8.62 -14.15 3.97
C ASP A 41 9.59 -13.58 5.03
N GLU A 42 9.23 -12.51 5.73
CA GLU A 42 10.04 -11.96 6.83
C GLU A 42 10.25 -12.99 7.94
N ARG A 43 11.51 -13.15 8.35
CA ARG A 43 11.93 -14.12 9.37
C ARG A 43 11.88 -13.55 10.77
N ASP A 44 11.99 -12.23 10.92
CA ASP A 44 11.79 -11.58 12.21
C ASP A 44 10.31 -11.32 12.47
N HIS A 45 9.70 -12.21 13.25
CA HIS A 45 8.27 -12.12 13.59
C HIS A 45 7.92 -10.83 14.32
N ARG A 46 8.86 -10.20 15.04
CA ARG A 46 8.60 -8.93 15.72
C ARG A 46 8.39 -7.80 14.72
N LEU A 47 9.10 -7.83 13.59
CA LEU A 47 8.89 -6.87 12.51
C LEU A 47 7.52 -7.09 11.87
N THR A 48 7.14 -8.35 11.59
CA THR A 48 5.82 -8.69 11.05
C THR A 48 4.69 -8.24 11.98
N GLU A 49 4.81 -8.49 13.28
CA GLU A 49 3.83 -8.08 14.30
C GLU A 49 3.69 -6.56 14.43
N SER A 50 4.79 -5.83 14.20
CA SER A 50 4.84 -4.36 14.30
C SER A 50 4.50 -3.66 12.98
N ALA A 51 4.35 -4.40 11.88
CA ALA A 51 4.15 -3.81 10.57
C ALA A 51 2.74 -3.24 10.42
N SER A 52 2.66 -1.97 10.02
CA SER A 52 1.39 -1.36 9.59
C SER A 52 0.93 -1.89 8.24
N VAL A 53 1.87 -2.38 7.42
CA VAL A 53 1.63 -2.88 6.07
C VAL A 53 2.30 -4.24 5.89
N LEU A 54 1.52 -5.25 5.51
CA LEU A 54 2.04 -6.55 5.10
C LEU A 54 1.97 -6.72 3.60
N VAL A 55 3.04 -7.21 3.00
CA VAL A 55 3.20 -7.29 1.56
C VAL A 55 3.45 -8.74 1.16
N ARG A 56 2.69 -9.23 0.18
CA ARG A 56 2.96 -10.54 -0.40
C ARG A 56 4.22 -10.45 -1.25
N ARG A 57 5.22 -11.28 -0.99
CA ARG A 57 6.48 -11.29 -1.71
C ARG A 57 6.29 -11.63 -3.19
N ASP A 58 5.60 -12.73 -3.43
CA ASP A 58 5.36 -13.25 -4.78
C ASP A 58 3.96 -12.88 -5.27
N PRO A 59 3.81 -12.52 -6.57
CA PRO A 59 2.49 -12.23 -7.12
C PRO A 59 1.50 -13.39 -6.91
N ALA A 60 0.28 -13.05 -6.53
CA ALA A 60 -0.80 -14.03 -6.49
C ALA A 60 -1.11 -14.53 -7.91
N PRO A 61 -1.34 -15.84 -8.10
CA PRO A 61 -1.71 -16.37 -9.41
C PRO A 61 -3.02 -15.79 -9.97
N THR A 62 -3.94 -15.40 -9.07
CA THR A 62 -5.26 -14.85 -9.43
C THR A 62 -5.68 -13.76 -8.46
N ALA A 63 -6.60 -12.88 -8.89
CA ALA A 63 -7.18 -11.85 -8.03
C ALA A 63 -7.92 -12.46 -6.82
N VAL A 64 -8.63 -13.57 -7.00
CA VAL A 64 -9.29 -14.29 -5.89
C VAL A 64 -8.26 -14.81 -4.88
N GLY A 65 -7.14 -15.35 -5.38
CA GLY A 65 -6.03 -15.79 -4.52
C GLY A 65 -5.37 -14.63 -3.75
N ALA A 66 -5.26 -13.46 -4.36
CA ALA A 66 -4.80 -12.26 -3.67
C ALA A 66 -5.79 -11.80 -2.60
N LEU A 67 -7.10 -11.73 -2.90
CA LEU A 67 -8.13 -11.32 -1.94
C LEU A 67 -8.18 -12.25 -0.73
N ARG A 68 -8.12 -13.56 -0.94
CA ARG A 68 -8.08 -14.53 0.15
C ARG A 68 -6.83 -14.36 1.00
N TRP A 69 -5.66 -14.19 0.38
CA TRP A 69 -4.42 -13.93 1.12
C TRP A 69 -4.51 -12.63 1.93
N ILE A 70 -5.08 -11.57 1.38
CA ILE A 70 -5.31 -10.29 2.07
C ILE A 70 -6.18 -10.50 3.31
N GLU A 71 -7.32 -11.18 3.16
CA GLU A 71 -8.25 -11.45 4.26
C GLU A 71 -7.59 -12.28 5.36
N ASP A 72 -6.96 -13.40 4.99
CA ASP A 72 -6.27 -14.30 5.92
C ASP A 72 -5.13 -13.57 6.66
N THR A 73 -4.40 -12.70 5.95
CA THR A 73 -3.26 -11.93 6.50
C THR A 73 -3.74 -10.90 7.51
N LEU A 74 -4.76 -10.11 7.17
CA LEU A 74 -5.31 -9.13 8.09
C LEU A 74 -5.97 -9.82 9.30
N ALA A 75 -6.67 -10.94 9.10
CA ALA A 75 -7.23 -11.72 10.21
C ALA A 75 -6.14 -12.22 11.18
N ARG A 76 -5.01 -12.68 10.64
CA ARG A 76 -3.86 -13.18 11.42
C ARG A 76 -3.11 -12.08 12.15
N TRP A 77 -2.97 -10.89 11.55
CA TRP A 77 -2.15 -9.79 12.07
C TRP A 77 -3.03 -8.57 12.38
N PRO A 78 -3.66 -8.51 13.56
CA PRO A 78 -4.63 -7.46 13.88
C PRO A 78 -4.00 -6.05 14.01
N GLY A 79 -2.69 -5.96 14.19
CA GLY A 79 -1.95 -4.69 14.19
C GLY A 79 -1.69 -4.11 12.79
N SER A 80 -1.84 -4.93 11.74
CA SER A 80 -1.65 -4.47 10.35
C SER A 80 -2.87 -3.68 9.87
N LEU A 81 -2.61 -2.50 9.31
CA LEU A 81 -3.63 -1.64 8.73
C LEU A 81 -3.95 -2.03 7.28
N LEU A 82 -2.92 -2.44 6.54
CA LEU A 82 -3.01 -2.81 5.13
C LEU A 82 -2.38 -4.16 4.85
N ALA A 83 -2.90 -4.87 3.86
CA ALA A 83 -2.23 -6.02 3.24
C ALA A 83 -2.23 -5.85 1.72
N ALA A 84 -1.08 -5.98 1.07
CA ALA A 84 -0.91 -5.69 -0.35
C ALA A 84 -0.34 -6.89 -1.12
N SER A 85 -0.91 -7.17 -2.29
CA SER A 85 -0.46 -8.25 -3.18
C SER A 85 -0.49 -7.78 -4.63
N ALA A 86 0.59 -8.06 -5.36
CA ALA A 86 0.53 -8.06 -6.82
C ALA A 86 -0.33 -9.24 -7.31
N VAL A 87 -0.93 -9.11 -8.48
CA VAL A 87 -1.64 -10.19 -9.19
C VAL A 87 -0.91 -10.47 -10.49
N HIS A 88 -0.64 -11.75 -10.78
CA HIS A 88 0.04 -12.14 -12.01
C HIS A 88 -0.74 -11.66 -13.25
N GLY A 89 -0.04 -11.00 -14.18
CA GLY A 89 -0.64 -10.44 -15.39
C GLY A 89 -1.62 -9.27 -15.15
N GLY A 90 -1.65 -8.71 -13.92
CA GLY A 90 -2.58 -7.66 -13.52
C GLY A 90 -1.93 -6.57 -12.68
N GLY A 91 -2.77 -5.79 -11.98
CA GLY A 91 -2.34 -4.74 -11.06
C GLY A 91 -2.14 -5.24 -9.62
N PHE A 92 -2.29 -4.32 -8.68
CA PHE A 92 -2.11 -4.58 -7.25
C PHE A 92 -3.44 -4.51 -6.52
N LEU A 93 -3.61 -5.33 -5.50
CA LEU A 93 -4.73 -5.26 -4.56
C LEU A 93 -4.18 -4.89 -3.18
N VAL A 94 -4.81 -3.90 -2.55
CA VAL A 94 -4.51 -3.45 -1.20
C VAL A 94 -5.78 -3.56 -0.36
N GLY A 95 -5.81 -4.51 0.57
CA GLY A 95 -6.89 -4.63 1.54
C GLY A 95 -6.66 -3.72 2.73
N LEU A 96 -7.74 -3.14 3.22
CA LEU A 96 -7.80 -2.29 4.39
C LEU A 96 -8.40 -3.09 5.56
N ARG A 97 -8.04 -2.71 6.79
CA ARG A 97 -8.54 -3.35 8.00
C ARG A 97 -10.07 -3.33 8.14
N ASP A 98 -10.74 -2.36 7.53
CA ASP A 98 -12.20 -2.25 7.53
C ASP A 98 -12.90 -3.15 6.49
N GLY A 99 -12.15 -4.03 5.82
CA GLY A 99 -12.67 -4.99 4.84
C GLY A 99 -12.79 -4.42 3.42
N ARG A 100 -12.52 -3.12 3.21
CA ARG A 100 -12.44 -2.54 1.87
C ARG A 100 -11.18 -3.01 1.14
N VAL A 101 -11.25 -3.07 -0.18
CA VAL A 101 -10.09 -3.39 -1.03
C VAL A 101 -9.94 -2.34 -2.11
N VAL A 102 -8.73 -1.82 -2.27
CA VAL A 102 -8.34 -0.88 -3.31
C VAL A 102 -7.57 -1.64 -4.39
N GLU A 103 -7.97 -1.48 -5.65
CA GLU A 103 -7.14 -1.83 -6.80
C GLU A 103 -6.23 -0.65 -7.10
N ALA A 104 -4.95 -0.93 -7.27
CA ALA A 104 -3.97 0.03 -7.73
C ALA A 104 -3.39 -0.43 -9.07
N ALA A 105 -3.48 0.44 -10.08
CA ALA A 105 -2.76 0.31 -11.33
C ALA A 105 -1.69 1.39 -11.37
N VAL A 106 -0.43 1.02 -11.55
CA VAL A 106 0.68 1.97 -11.60
C VAL A 106 1.33 1.88 -12.97
N THR A 107 1.49 3.01 -13.65
CA THR A 107 2.29 3.09 -14.87
C THR A 107 3.75 2.92 -14.46
N GLY A 108 4.50 2.02 -15.10
CA GLY A 108 5.89 1.74 -14.70
C GLY A 108 6.27 0.26 -14.78
N PRO A 109 7.57 -0.07 -14.72
CA PRO A 109 8.05 -1.45 -14.75
C PRO A 109 7.61 -2.21 -13.50
N ALA A 110 7.57 -3.55 -13.55
CA ALA A 110 7.08 -4.42 -12.46
C ALA A 110 7.49 -3.91 -11.05
N LEU A 111 6.53 -3.27 -10.37
CA LEU A 111 6.76 -2.59 -9.11
C LEU A 111 6.59 -3.54 -7.92
N ASP A 112 7.33 -3.24 -6.86
CA ASP A 112 7.16 -3.85 -5.53
C ASP A 112 5.78 -3.45 -4.96
N PRO A 113 4.98 -4.39 -4.41
CA PRO A 113 3.64 -4.10 -3.92
C PRO A 113 3.62 -3.16 -2.70
N GLY A 114 4.76 -2.91 -2.06
CA GLY A 114 4.91 -1.90 -1.02
C GLY A 114 4.77 -0.46 -1.56
N LEU A 115 5.04 -0.19 -2.84
CA LEU A 115 4.84 1.13 -3.44
C LEU A 115 3.36 1.53 -3.53
N PRO A 116 2.46 0.75 -4.17
CA PRO A 116 1.04 1.06 -4.17
C PRO A 116 0.44 1.03 -2.74
N ALA A 117 0.96 0.17 -1.85
CA ALA A 117 0.55 0.19 -0.44
C ALA A 117 0.92 1.50 0.26
N ALA A 118 2.11 2.06 0.00
CA ALA A 118 2.53 3.35 0.53
C ALA A 118 1.65 4.51 0.04
N VAL A 119 1.22 4.47 -1.23
CA VAL A 119 0.28 5.46 -1.76
C VAL A 119 -1.06 5.38 -1.04
N VAL A 120 -1.63 4.17 -0.89
CA VAL A 120 -2.89 3.97 -0.15
C VAL A 120 -2.77 4.40 1.31
N TYR A 121 -1.65 4.07 1.97
CA TYR A 121 -1.38 4.50 3.34
C TYR A 121 -1.38 6.02 3.46
N ALA A 122 -0.67 6.73 2.57
CA ALA A 122 -0.62 8.19 2.56
C ALA A 122 -2.00 8.82 2.34
N CYS A 123 -2.80 8.29 1.41
CA CYS A 123 -4.17 8.78 1.20
C CYS A 123 -5.03 8.62 2.47
N LEU A 124 -4.95 7.48 3.15
CA LEU A 124 -5.70 7.24 4.38
C LEU A 124 -5.26 8.17 5.52
N SER A 125 -3.96 8.39 5.68
CA SER A 125 -3.41 9.28 6.69
C SER A 125 -3.84 10.74 6.51
N GLU A 126 -4.10 11.17 5.26
CA GLU A 126 -4.62 12.50 4.92
C GLU A 126 -6.16 12.55 4.85
N GLY A 127 -6.86 11.45 5.14
CA GLY A 127 -8.31 11.38 5.02
C GLY A 127 -8.84 11.47 3.58
N ILE A 128 -7.98 11.27 2.58
CA ILE A 128 -8.33 11.26 1.16
C ILE A 128 -8.93 9.90 0.81
N GLY A 129 -10.16 9.90 0.30
CA GLY A 129 -10.82 8.70 -0.19
C GLY A 129 -10.05 8.05 -1.35
N PRO A 130 -9.89 6.72 -1.38
CA PRO A 130 -9.25 6.02 -2.50
C PRO A 130 -10.17 5.89 -3.73
N ASP A 131 -11.25 6.67 -3.82
CA ASP A 131 -12.24 6.61 -4.89
C ASP A 131 -11.79 7.43 -6.11
N SER A 132 -11.16 6.74 -7.07
CA SER A 132 -10.73 7.33 -8.36
C SER A 132 -9.68 8.43 -8.23
N ALA A 133 -8.81 8.33 -7.24
CA ALA A 133 -7.63 9.18 -7.13
C ALA A 133 -6.60 8.76 -8.19
N GLN A 134 -6.27 9.67 -9.10
CA GLN A 134 -5.02 9.63 -9.84
C GLN A 134 -3.97 10.34 -8.99
N VAL A 135 -2.91 9.62 -8.64
CA VAL A 135 -1.84 10.08 -7.77
C VAL A 135 -0.52 10.00 -8.53
N THR A 136 0.25 11.07 -8.54
CA THR A 136 1.65 11.01 -8.99
C THR A 136 2.50 10.37 -7.90
N LEU A 137 3.08 9.21 -8.17
CA LEU A 137 4.02 8.50 -7.30
C LEU A 137 5.44 8.91 -7.67
N ARG A 138 6.15 9.56 -6.75
CA ARG A 138 7.58 9.86 -6.88
C ARG A 138 8.40 8.85 -6.07
N ILE A 139 9.28 8.12 -6.73
CA ILE A 139 10.10 7.06 -6.10
C ILE A 139 11.48 7.64 -5.82
N GLY A 140 11.65 8.25 -4.64
CA GLY A 140 12.84 9.05 -4.33
C GLY A 140 13.17 10.06 -5.44
N GLU A 141 14.44 10.17 -5.79
CA GLU A 141 14.93 10.98 -6.92
C GLU A 141 15.04 10.19 -8.23
N LEU A 142 14.48 8.97 -8.29
CA LEU A 142 14.73 8.03 -9.39
C LEU A 142 13.80 8.27 -10.58
N ARG A 143 12.48 8.31 -10.33
CA ARG A 143 11.45 8.49 -11.37
C ARG A 143 10.08 8.79 -10.76
N ASP A 144 9.22 9.33 -11.62
CA ASP A 144 7.81 9.59 -11.37
C ASP A 144 6.94 8.61 -12.18
N GLU A 145 5.86 8.14 -11.56
CA GLU A 145 4.90 7.19 -12.11
C GLU A 145 3.47 7.67 -11.78
N ASP A 146 2.47 7.22 -12.53
CA ASP A 146 1.07 7.49 -12.24
C ASP A 146 0.41 6.26 -11.59
N ALA A 147 -0.17 6.46 -10.41
CA ALA A 147 -0.97 5.45 -9.72
C ALA A 147 -2.46 5.82 -9.79
N VAL A 148 -3.27 4.90 -10.30
CA VAL A 148 -4.73 5.00 -10.30
C VAL A 148 -5.27 4.08 -9.21
N LEU A 149 -5.95 4.67 -8.23
CA LEU A 149 -6.60 3.96 -7.13
C LEU A 149 -8.10 3.83 -7.39
N ARG A 150 -8.64 2.63 -7.20
CA ARG A 150 -10.07 2.35 -7.32
C ARG A 150 -10.54 1.46 -6.19
N LEU A 151 -11.54 1.90 -5.46
CA LEU A 151 -12.21 1.05 -4.49
C LEU A 151 -12.97 -0.08 -5.21
N ARG A 152 -12.70 -1.33 -4.84
CA ARG A 152 -13.47 -2.48 -5.34
C ARG A 152 -14.88 -2.42 -4.75
N PRO A 153 -15.92 -2.64 -5.58
CA PRO A 153 -17.24 -2.89 -5.06
C PRO A 153 -17.20 -4.09 -4.11
N LEU A 154 -17.75 -3.93 -2.91
CA LEU A 154 -18.02 -5.07 -2.04
C LEU A 154 -19.01 -5.99 -2.76
N PRO A 155 -18.86 -7.32 -2.66
CA PRO A 155 -19.91 -8.23 -3.09
C PRO A 155 -21.20 -7.80 -2.39
N ARG A 156 -22.26 -7.53 -3.14
CA ARG A 156 -23.59 -7.39 -2.52
C ARG A 156 -23.91 -8.74 -1.90
N THR A 157 -23.80 -8.84 -0.58
CA THR A 157 -24.43 -9.92 0.17
C THR A 157 -25.93 -9.81 -0.06
N ALA A 158 -26.48 -10.76 -0.81
CA ALA A 158 -27.91 -10.96 -0.98
C ALA A 158 -28.50 -11.68 0.24
#